data_AF-A0A6J6J4X9-F1
#
_entry.id   AF-A0A6J6J4X9-F1
#
_cell.length_a   1.000
_cell.length_b   1.000
_cell.length_c   1.000
_cell.angle_alpha   90.00
_cell.angle_beta   90.00
_cell.angle_gamma   90.00
#
_symmetry.space_group_name_H-M   'P 1'
#
loop_
_entity.id
_entity.type
_entity.pdbx_description
1 polymer ?
#
loop_
_entity_poly.entity_id
_entity_poly.type
_entity_poly.pdbx_seq_one_letter_code
_entity_poly.pdbx_strand_id
1 'polypeptide(L)'
;MSKHWGQIISIWVIVAVLALWAILSQSQSTAPAWFGTILAGSVALVSLYHLFRAQPEGIVRKLVYVGGGSYLILAVATAYVFLAS
;
A
#
# COMPACT_ATOMS: atom_id res chain seq x y z
N MET A 1 -9.68 -10.84 16.55
CA MET A 1 -8.43 -10.43 15.84
C MET A 1 -7.81 -9.25 16.59
N SER A 2 -6.52 -9.26 16.90
CA SER A 2 -5.89 -8.15 17.66
C SER A 2 -6.05 -6.83 16.88
N LYS A 3 -6.42 -5.74 17.57
CA LYS A 3 -6.76 -4.43 16.96
C LYS A 3 -5.71 -3.91 15.97
N HIS A 4 -4.44 -4.32 16.15
CA HIS A 4 -3.32 -3.94 15.30
C HIS A 4 -3.33 -4.60 13.91
N TRP A 5 -3.81 -5.84 13.78
CA TRP A 5 -3.89 -6.54 12.50
C TRP A 5 -5.02 -6.00 11.62
N GLY A 6 -6.13 -5.57 12.23
CA GLY A 6 -7.24 -4.95 11.49
C GLY A 6 -6.81 -3.68 10.75
N GLN A 7 -5.91 -2.88 11.32
CA GLN A 7 -5.40 -1.68 10.67
C GLN A 7 -4.50 -2.00 9.46
N ILE A 8 -3.62 -2.99 9.58
CA ILE A 8 -2.73 -3.42 8.48
C ILE A 8 -3.57 -3.91 7.30
N ILE A 9 -4.55 -4.78 7.57
CA ILE A 9 -5.43 -5.35 6.55
C ILE A 9 -6.27 -4.25 5.88
N SER A 10 -6.76 -3.28 6.65
CA SER A 10 -7.49 -2.13 6.08
C SER A 10 -6.63 -1.33 5.09
N ILE A 11 -5.35 -1.10 5.40
CA ILE A 11 -4.43 -0.43 4.49
C ILE A 11 -4.20 -1.25 3.22
N TRP A 12 -4.04 -2.57 3.33
CA TRP A 12 -3.91 -3.44 2.16
C TRP A 12 -5.14 -3.38 1.25
N VAL A 13 -6.34 -3.39 1.84
CA VAL A 13 -7.59 -3.24 1.08
C VAL A 13 -7.63 -1.89 0.36
N ILE A 14 -7.28 -0.80 1.04
CA ILE A 14 -7.22 0.53 0.43
C ILE A 14 -6.20 0.57 -0.72
N VAL A 15 -5.01 0.01 -0.53
CA VAL A 15 -3.97 -0.06 -1.57
C VAL A 15 -4.44 -0.88 -2.77
N ALA A 16 -5.10 -2.02 -2.55
CA ALA A 16 -5.65 -2.84 -3.63
C ALA A 16 -6.74 -2.09 -4.41
N VAL A 17 -7.63 -1.38 -3.73
CA VAL A 17 -8.68 -0.56 -4.37
C VAL A 17 -8.06 0.57 -5.18
N LEU A 18 -7.05 1.27 -4.65
CA LEU A 18 -6.35 2.33 -5.37
C LEU A 18 -5.57 1.81 -6.57
N ALA A 19 -4.95 0.63 -6.45
CA ALA A 19 -4.25 -0.01 -7.55
C ALA A 19 -5.23 -0.40 -8.68
N LEU A 20 -6.38 -1.00 -8.33
CA LEU A 20 -7.43 -1.30 -9.30
C LEU A 20 -7.96 -0.03 -9.97
N TRP A 21 -8.22 1.02 -9.19
CA TRP A 21 -8.64 2.32 -9.73
C TRP A 21 -7.59 2.88 -10.70
N ALA A 22 -6.30 2.80 -10.36
CA ALA A 22 -5.23 3.26 -11.25
C ALA A 22 -5.17 2.45 -12.54
N ILE A 23 -5.35 1.12 -12.49
CA ILE A 23 -5.40 0.27 -13.69
C ILE A 23 -6.60 0.61 -14.58
N LEU A 24 -7.78 0.87 -13.98
CA LEU A 24 -9.02 1.09 -14.74
C LEU A 24 -9.16 2.53 -15.27
N SER A 25 -8.53 3.52 -14.63
CA SER A 25 -8.70 4.94 -14.95
C SER A 25 -7.51 5.56 -15.68
N GLN A 26 -6.30 5.01 -15.54
CA GLN A 26 -5.08 5.57 -16.10
C GLN A 26 -4.61 4.77 -17.31
N SER A 27 -3.90 5.45 -18.22
CA SER A 27 -3.25 4.79 -19.34
C SER A 27 -2.12 3.86 -18.84
N GLN A 28 -1.85 2.79 -19.58
CA GLN A 28 -0.83 1.79 -19.23
C GLN A 28 0.56 2.41 -19.02
N SER A 29 0.85 3.54 -19.66
CA SER A 29 2.11 4.27 -19.49
C SER A 29 2.21 5.07 -18.18
N THR A 30 1.09 5.48 -17.58
CA THR A 30 1.06 6.31 -16.36
C THR A 30 0.67 5.51 -15.12
N ALA A 31 0.02 4.36 -15.26
CA ALA A 31 -0.36 3.49 -14.14
C ALA A 31 0.82 3.10 -13.21
N PRO A 32 2.04 2.78 -13.71
CA PRO A 32 3.17 2.44 -12.83
C PRO A 32 3.63 3.60 -11.95
N ALA A 33 3.52 4.85 -12.42
CA ALA A 33 3.88 6.03 -11.63
C ALA A 33 2.94 6.19 -10.42
N TRP A 34 1.64 5.94 -10.62
CA TRP A 34 0.64 5.97 -9.55
C TRP A 34 0.88 4.90 -8.49
N PHE A 35 1.37 3.72 -8.87
CA PHE A 35 1.72 2.67 -7.90
C PHE A 35 2.79 3.13 -6.90
N GLY A 36 3.81 3.87 -7.37
CA GLY A 36 4.83 4.46 -6.49
C GLY A 36 4.23 5.46 -5.49
N THR A 37 3.30 6.30 -5.94
CA THR A 37 2.58 7.26 -5.07
C THR A 37 1.71 6.56 -4.04
N ILE A 38 0.99 5.50 -4.43
CA ILE A 38 0.15 4.70 -3.52
C ILE A 38 1.01 4.02 -2.45
N LEU A 39 2.15 3.45 -2.84
CA LEU A 39 3.10 2.84 -1.91
C LEU A 39 3.62 3.87 -0.90
N ALA A 40 4.14 4.99 -1.39
CA ALA A 40 4.69 6.07 -0.56
C ALA A 40 3.63 6.62 0.42
N GLY A 41 2.41 6.84 -0.06
CA GLY A 41 1.28 7.29 0.76
C GLY A 41 0.93 6.29 1.87
N SER A 42 0.92 4.99 1.56
CA SER A 42 0.62 3.96 2.58
C SER A 42 1.65 3.93 3.71
N VAL A 43 2.94 4.06 3.39
CA VAL A 43 4.03 4.10 4.38
C VAL A 43 3.98 5.40 5.19
N ALA A 44 3.78 6.54 4.54
CA ALA A 44 3.66 7.83 5.19
C ALA A 44 2.49 7.86 6.20
N LEU A 45 1.35 7.28 5.84
CA LEU A 45 0.16 7.22 6.70
C LEU A 45 0.38 6.35 7.94
N VAL A 46 1.09 5.23 7.82
CA VAL A 46 1.49 4.40 8.98
C VAL A 46 2.47 5.13 9.89
N SER A 47 3.45 5.83 9.31
CA SER A 47 4.41 6.64 10.07
C SER A 47 3.71 7.76 10.83
N LEU A 48 2.81 8.49 10.17
CA LEU A 48 2.02 9.56 10.78
C LEU A 48 1.14 9.03 11.92
N TYR A 49 0.49 7.88 11.70
CA TYR A 49 -0.32 7.24 12.74
C TYR A 49 0.46 6.95 14.02
N HIS A 50 1.70 6.47 13.90
CA HIS A 50 2.54 6.18 15.06
C HIS A 50 3.16 7.44 15.68
N LEU A 51 3.43 8.47 14.89
CA LEU A 51 3.86 9.79 15.40
C LEU A 51 2.81 10.37 16.36
N PHE A 52 1.53 10.31 16.00
CA PHE A 52 0.44 10.82 16.85
C PHE A 52 0.14 9.96 18.07
N ARG A 53 0.41 8.64 18.03
CA ARG A 53 0.04 7.74 19.12
C ARG A 53 1.12 7.59 20.20
N ALA A 54 2.31 8.18 20.01
CA ALA A 54 3.46 8.12 20.94
C ALA A 54 3.78 6.70 21.48
N GLN A 55 3.48 5.67 20.68
CA GLN A 55 3.72 4.26 21.01
C GLN A 55 4.77 3.71 20.04
N PRO A 56 6.06 3.76 20.39
CA PRO A 56 7.15 3.33 19.51
C PRO A 56 7.24 1.81 19.35
N GLU A 57 6.63 1.04 20.25
CA GLU A 57 6.71 -0.43 20.19
C GLU A 57 6.04 -1.00 18.93
N GLY A 58 6.84 -1.70 18.14
CA GLY A 58 6.38 -2.40 16.95
C GLY A 58 6.13 -1.53 15.72
N ILE A 59 6.58 -0.26 15.69
CA ILE A 59 6.53 0.61 14.51
C ILE A 59 7.17 -0.09 13.31
N VAL A 60 8.43 -0.52 13.45
CA VAL A 60 9.19 -1.09 12.34
C VAL A 60 8.49 -2.33 11.79
N ARG A 61 8.00 -3.20 12.68
CA ARG A 61 7.29 -4.42 12.29
C ARG A 61 6.01 -4.11 11.51
N LYS A 62 5.22 -3.13 11.94
CA LYS A 62 4.01 -2.70 11.21
C LYS A 62 4.36 -2.03 9.88
N LEU A 63 5.42 -1.22 9.85
CA LEU A 63 5.88 -0.56 8.65
C LEU A 63 6.33 -1.59 7.59
N VAL A 64 7.07 -2.62 8.01
CA VAL A 64 7.51 -3.71 7.12
C VAL A 64 6.33 -4.54 6.64
N TYR A 65 5.36 -4.86 7.49
CA TYR A 65 4.16 -5.60 7.05
C TYR A 65 3.29 -4.79 6.08
N VAL A 66 3.06 -3.50 6.38
CA VAL A 66 2.26 -2.65 5.50
C VAL A 66 3.00 -2.39 4.19
N GLY A 67 4.23 -1.89 4.27
CA GLY A 67 5.06 -1.59 3.10
C GLY A 67 5.31 -2.83 2.24
N GLY A 68 5.69 -3.95 2.85
CA GLY A 68 5.95 -5.20 2.14
C GLY A 68 4.70 -5.79 1.50
N GLY A 69 3.56 -5.81 2.19
CA GLY A 69 2.30 -6.29 1.62
C GLY A 69 1.78 -5.38 0.49
N SER A 70 1.83 -4.06 0.68
CA SER A 70 1.49 -3.09 -0.37
C SER A 70 2.41 -3.25 -1.58
N TYR A 71 3.70 -3.47 -1.37
CA TYR A 71 4.67 -3.70 -2.45
C TYR A 71 4.35 -4.97 -3.24
N LEU A 72 3.99 -6.07 -2.56
CA LEU A 72 3.55 -7.30 -3.21
C LEU A 72 2.29 -7.08 -4.06
N ILE A 73 1.27 -6.40 -3.52
CA ILE A 73 0.04 -6.08 -4.26
C ILE A 73 0.35 -5.28 -5.52
N LEU A 74 1.19 -4.25 -5.39
CA LEU A 74 1.57 -3.39 -6.51
C LEU A 74 2.49 -4.08 -7.52
N ALA A 75 3.35 -5.00 -7.07
CA ALA A 75 4.18 -5.81 -7.95
C ALA A 75 3.32 -6.74 -8.81
N VAL A 76 2.31 -7.39 -8.20
CA VAL A 76 1.32 -8.20 -8.93
C VAL A 76 0.51 -7.34 -9.90
N ALA A 77 0.08 -6.15 -9.48
CA ALA A 77 -0.63 -5.20 -10.34
C ALA A 77 0.24 -4.73 -11.53
N THR A 78 1.53 -4.47 -11.29
CA THR A 78 2.49 -4.10 -12.33
C THR A 78 2.71 -5.24 -13.31
N ALA A 79 2.87 -6.47 -12.81
CA ALA A 79 2.99 -7.66 -13.64
C ALA A 79 1.74 -7.87 -14.50
N TYR A 80 0.54 -7.62 -13.96
CA TYR A 80 -0.72 -7.68 -14.72
C TYR A 80 -0.75 -6.65 -15.85
N VAL A 81 -0.43 -5.39 -15.58
CA VAL A 81 -0.38 -4.34 -16.62
C VAL A 81 0.64 -4.71 -17.70
N PHE A 82 1.81 -5.24 -17.32
CA PHE A 82 2.85 -5.65 -18.27
C PHE A 82 2.47 -6.89 -19.10
N LEU A 83 1.65 -7.80 -18.56
CA LEU A 83 1.17 -8.98 -19.30
C LEU A 83 -0.04 -8.65 -20.20
N ALA A 84 -0.80 -7.60 -19.85
CA ALA A 84 -1.95 -7.11 -20.60
C ALA A 84 -1.60 -6.04 -21.65
N SER A 85 -0.36 -5.56 -21.66
CA SER A 85 0.20 -4.64 -22.65
C SER A 85 0.78 -5.36 -23.86
#